data_AF-A0A349W5D6-F1
#
_entry.id   AF-A0A349W5D6-F1
#
_cell.length_a   1.000
_cell.length_b   1.000
_cell.length_c   1.000
_cell.angle_alpha   90.00
_cell.angle_beta   90.00
_cell.angle_gamma   90.00
#
_symmetry.space_group_name_H-M   'P 1'
#
loop_
_entity.id
_entity.type
_entity.pdbx_description
1 polymer ?
#
loop_
_entity_poly.entity_id
_entity_poly.type
_entity_poly.pdbx_seq_one_letter_code
_entity_poly.pdbx_strand_id
1 'polypeptide(L)'
;NLFIILKVDEEVAAASGCSIDSSVRFLKGVESKYGIQLFDRMQFAYKGDQGIGVVNRDGFEKLLADGTINDNTLVFDNTITHEHQMENAWAVPFHQSWHKRLFK
;
A
#
# COMPACT_ATOMS: atom_id res chain seq x y z
N ASN A 1 -7.89 8.80 -5.40
CA ASN A 1 -8.31 7.42 -5.06
C ASN A 1 -7.25 6.46 -5.57
N LEU A 2 -6.53 5.79 -4.67
CA LEU A 2 -5.35 4.99 -5.06
C LEU A 2 -5.28 3.61 -4.38
N PHE A 3 -6.08 3.38 -3.34
CA PHE A 3 -6.09 2.14 -2.58
C PHE A 3 -7.47 1.48 -2.67
N ILE A 4 -7.48 0.16 -2.72
CA ILE A 4 -8.68 -0.66 -2.52
C ILE A 4 -8.43 -1.47 -1.25
N ILE A 5 -9.30 -1.29 -0.25
CA ILE A 5 -9.18 -1.95 1.05
C ILE A 5 -10.42 -2.81 1.23
N LEU A 6 -10.19 -4.10 1.46
CA LEU A 6 -11.25 -5.07 1.74
C LEU A 6 -11.11 -5.48 3.21
N LYS A 7 -12.16 -5.22 3.99
CA LYS A 7 -12.26 -5.64 5.39
C LYS A 7 -13.37 -6.68 5.51
N VAL A 8 -13.12 -7.70 6.32
CA VAL A 8 -14.15 -8.65 6.78
C VAL A 8 -14.36 -8.43 8.28
N ASP A 9 -15.60 -8.56 8.72
CA ASP A 9 -15.93 -8.63 10.13
C ASP A 9 -15.93 -10.11 10.55
N GLU A 10 -14.85 -10.53 11.23
CA GLU A 10 -14.67 -11.92 11.63
C GLU A 10 -15.62 -12.36 12.75
N GLU A 11 -16.24 -11.42 13.49
CA GLU A 11 -17.29 -11.74 14.47
C GLU A 11 -18.59 -12.16 13.79
N VAL A 12 -18.83 -11.67 12.57
CA VAL A 12 -20.03 -11.97 11.76
C VAL A 12 -19.77 -13.14 10.81
N ALA A 13 -18.58 -13.21 10.19
CA ALA A 13 -18.19 -14.30 9.31
C ALA A 13 -16.67 -14.43 9.22
N ALA A 14 -16.14 -15.62 9.54
CA ALA A 14 -14.74 -15.93 9.26
C ALA A 14 -14.48 -15.87 7.74
N ALA A 15 -13.34 -15.32 7.34
CA ALA A 15 -12.92 -15.35 5.94
C ALA A 15 -12.66 -16.81 5.50
N SER A 16 -13.65 -17.42 4.86
CA SER A 16 -13.47 -18.72 4.20
C SER A 16 -12.46 -18.62 3.06
N GLY A 17 -11.77 -19.72 2.73
CA GLY A 17 -10.91 -19.79 1.54
C GLY A 17 -11.66 -19.37 0.26
N CYS A 18 -12.93 -19.76 0.13
CA CYS A 18 -13.77 -19.38 -1.01
C CYS A 18 -14.08 -17.86 -1.09
N SER A 19 -14.26 -17.20 0.05
CA SER A 19 -14.44 -15.74 0.08
C SER A 19 -13.17 -14.99 -0.30
N ILE A 20 -12.00 -15.49 0.09
CA ILE A 20 -10.70 -14.93 -0.31
C ILE A 20 -10.48 -15.12 -1.81
N ASP A 21 -10.74 -16.31 -2.35
CA ASP A 21 -10.59 -16.55 -3.79
C ASP A 21 -11.50 -15.65 -4.63
N SER A 22 -12.71 -15.40 -4.14
CA SER A 22 -13.68 -14.52 -4.79
C SER A 22 -13.21 -13.06 -4.79
N SER A 23 -12.62 -12.59 -3.68
CA SER A 23 -12.08 -11.23 -3.60
C SER A 23 -10.85 -11.04 -4.50
N VAL A 24 -9.95 -12.03 -4.55
CA VAL A 24 -8.81 -12.02 -5.46
C VAL A 24 -9.27 -12.01 -6.92
N ARG A 25 -10.27 -12.82 -7.27
CA ARG A 25 -10.85 -12.84 -8.63
C ARG A 25 -11.45 -11.48 -9.00
N PHE A 26 -12.18 -10.85 -8.07
CA PHE A 26 -12.74 -9.52 -8.27
C PHE A 26 -11.64 -8.49 -8.57
N LEU A 27 -10.60 -8.42 -7.73
CA LEU A 27 -9.50 -7.47 -7.91
C LEU A 27 -8.72 -7.71 -9.20
N LYS A 28 -8.48 -8.95 -9.61
CA LYS A 28 -7.88 -9.28 -10.92
C LYS A 28 -8.75 -8.81 -12.09
N GLY A 29 -10.08 -8.88 -11.94
CA GLY A 29 -11.01 -8.31 -12.91
C GLY A 29 -10.89 -6.79 -13.01
N VAL A 30 -10.67 -6.10 -11.89
CA VAL A 30 -10.42 -4.65 -11.85
C VAL A 30 -9.09 -4.31 -12.54
N GLU A 31 -8.00 -5.03 -12.22
CA GLU A 31 -6.69 -4.87 -12.89
C GLU A 31 -6.84 -4.96 -14.41
N SER A 32 -7.46 -6.04 -14.91
CA SER A 32 -7.62 -6.28 -16.34
C SER A 32 -8.49 -5.22 -17.01
N LYS A 33 -9.57 -4.79 -16.35
CA LYS A 33 -10.49 -3.79 -16.90
C LYS A 33 -9.85 -2.42 -17.09
N TYR A 34 -9.00 -2.01 -16.15
CA TYR A 34 -8.41 -0.67 -16.15
C TYR A 34 -6.93 -0.65 -16.57
N GLY A 35 -6.32 -1.79 -16.83
CA GLY A 35 -4.90 -1.89 -17.19
C GLY A 35 -3.97 -1.43 -16.06
N ILE A 36 -4.36 -1.68 -14.81
CA ILE A 36 -3.60 -1.29 -13.60
C ILE A 36 -3.00 -2.51 -12.91
N GLN A 37 -2.07 -2.25 -11.99
CA GLN A 37 -1.44 -3.27 -11.14
C GLN A 37 -1.86 -3.04 -9.69
N LEU A 38 -2.58 -4.00 -9.11
CA LEU A 38 -3.05 -4.02 -7.72
C LEU A 38 -2.26 -5.02 -6.87
N PHE A 39 -1.70 -6.07 -7.48
CA PHE A 39 -0.97 -7.13 -6.76
C PHE A 39 0.56 -7.00 -6.85
N ASP A 40 1.08 -5.96 -7.50
CA ASP A 40 2.51 -5.71 -7.52
C ASP A 40 2.98 -5.15 -6.17
N ARG A 41 3.61 -6.03 -5.38
CA ARG A 41 4.15 -5.69 -4.06
C ARG A 41 5.42 -4.83 -4.12
N MET A 42 5.97 -4.61 -5.30
CA MET A 42 7.14 -3.75 -5.53
C MET A 42 6.76 -2.31 -5.87
N GLN A 43 5.48 -1.95 -5.69
CA GLN A 43 5.00 -0.58 -5.75
C GLN A 43 4.97 0.05 -4.35
N PHE A 44 5.55 1.24 -4.26
CA PHE A 44 5.71 2.01 -3.04
C PHE A 44 4.89 3.29 -3.14
N ALA A 45 3.93 3.44 -2.23
CA ALA A 45 3.09 4.62 -2.16
C ALA A 45 3.64 5.62 -1.12
N TYR A 46 3.63 6.90 -1.47
CA TYR A 46 4.06 8.00 -0.60
C TYR A 46 3.16 9.21 -0.76
N LYS A 47 3.14 10.08 0.25
CA LYS A 47 2.43 11.37 0.21
C LYS A 47 3.38 12.44 -0.33
N GLY A 48 3.16 12.82 -1.59
CA GLY A 48 3.80 13.97 -2.21
C GLY A 48 2.92 15.23 -2.17
N ASP A 49 3.44 16.31 -2.74
CA ASP A 49 2.80 17.63 -2.71
C ASP A 49 1.42 17.65 -3.40
N GLN A 50 1.28 16.91 -4.50
CA GLN A 50 0.04 16.84 -5.28
C GLN A 50 -0.90 15.71 -4.84
N GLY A 51 -0.58 14.96 -3.79
CA GLY A 51 -1.39 13.85 -3.31
C GLY A 51 -0.56 12.59 -3.07
N ILE A 52 -1.13 11.43 -3.42
CA ILE A 52 -0.44 10.15 -3.23
C ILE A 52 0.26 9.78 -4.55
N GLY A 53 1.58 9.61 -4.49
CA GLY A 53 2.37 9.07 -5.59
C GLY A 53 2.63 7.59 -5.39
N VAL A 54 2.76 6.84 -6.49
CA VAL A 54 3.18 5.44 -6.50
C VAL A 54 4.31 5.27 -7.48
N VAL A 55 5.39 4.64 -7.01
CA VAL A 55 6.59 4.37 -7.79
C VAL A 55 7.09 2.96 -7.55
N ASN A 56 7.84 2.41 -8.50
CA ASN A 56 8.60 1.21 -8.26
C ASN A 56 9.85 1.51 -7.41
N ARG A 57 10.65 0.47 -7.13
CA ARG A 57 11.89 0.59 -6.35
C ARG A 57 12.83 1.68 -6.88
N ASP A 58 13.18 1.62 -8.17
CA ASP A 58 14.13 2.57 -8.78
C ASP A 58 13.61 4.02 -8.73
N GLY A 59 12.30 4.21 -8.92
CA GLY A 59 11.65 5.50 -8.77
C GLY A 59 11.71 6.01 -7.34
N PHE A 60 11.49 5.13 -6.36
CA PHE A 60 11.59 5.48 -4.94
C PHE A 60 13.02 5.89 -4.56
N GLU A 61 14.04 5.15 -5.04
CA GLU A 61 15.46 5.49 -4.83
C GLU A 61 15.83 6.84 -5.43
N LYS A 62 15.32 7.17 -6.63
CA LYS A 62 15.52 8.49 -7.24
C LYS A 62 14.90 9.61 -6.42
N LEU A 63 13.67 9.42 -5.94
CA LEU A 63 12.97 10.42 -5.12
C LEU A 63 13.58 10.61 -3.73
N LEU A 64 14.26 9.58 -3.19
CA LEU A 64 15.08 9.73 -1.99
C LEU A 64 16.35 10.56 -2.30
N ALA A 65 17.02 10.27 -3.42
CA ALA A 65 18.25 10.94 -3.80
C ALA A 65 18.04 12.43 -4.14
N ASP A 66 16.90 12.80 -4.72
CA ASP A 66 16.56 14.18 -5.04
C ASP A 66 15.90 14.95 -3.87
N GLY A 67 15.60 14.26 -2.77
CA GLY A 67 15.03 14.84 -1.54
C GLY A 67 13.51 15.03 -1.55
N THR A 68 12.81 14.61 -2.62
CA THR A 68 11.34 14.63 -2.67
C THR A 68 10.74 13.74 -1.57
N ILE A 69 11.35 12.57 -1.33
CA ILE A 69 11.07 11.74 -0.17
C ILE A 69 12.19 11.96 0.84
N ASN A 70 11.82 12.37 2.06
CA ASN A 70 12.71 12.50 3.19
C ASN A 70 12.17 11.75 4.40
N ASP A 71 12.89 11.78 5.51
CA ASP A 71 12.54 11.05 6.74
C ASP A 71 11.12 11.37 7.26
N ASN A 72 10.60 12.57 6.99
CA ASN A 72 9.27 13.00 7.44
C ASN A 72 8.16 12.75 6.40
N THR A 73 8.50 12.35 5.17
CA THR A 73 7.51 12.04 4.13
C THR A 73 6.67 10.85 4.57
N LEU A 74 5.34 10.99 4.52
CA LEU A 74 4.45 9.87 4.84
C LEU A 74 4.52 8.81 3.74
N VAL A 75 4.69 7.56 4.13
CA VAL A 75 4.67 6.39 3.27
C VAL A 75 3.61 5.42 3.74
N PHE A 76 3.08 4.59 2.83
CA PHE A 76 1.96 3.71 3.14
C PHE A 76 2.41 2.26 3.31
N ASP A 77 2.16 1.68 4.48
CA ASP A 77 2.49 0.30 4.81
C ASP A 77 1.33 -0.65 4.49
N ASN A 78 1.31 -1.18 3.27
CA ASN A 78 0.27 -2.13 2.83
C ASN A 78 0.41 -3.54 3.44
N THR A 79 1.26 -3.73 4.48
CA THR A 79 1.43 -5.02 5.18
C THR A 79 0.61 -5.14 6.46
N ILE A 80 -0.14 -4.10 6.84
CA ILE A 80 -1.03 -4.11 7.99
C ILE A 80 -2.10 -5.21 7.88
N THR A 81 -2.51 -5.75 9.03
CA THR A 81 -3.45 -6.88 9.12
C THR A 81 -4.65 -6.61 10.02
N HIS A 82 -4.62 -5.54 10.83
CA HIS A 82 -5.67 -5.20 11.78
C HIS A 82 -6.21 -3.80 11.53
N GLU A 83 -7.51 -3.61 11.77
CA GLU A 83 -8.18 -2.32 11.58
C GLU A 83 -7.53 -1.18 12.36
N HIS A 84 -7.16 -1.39 13.63
CA HIS A 84 -6.53 -0.33 14.43
C HIS A 84 -5.21 0.19 13.83
N GLN A 85 -4.56 -0.60 12.95
CA GLN A 85 -3.34 -0.19 12.26
C GLN A 85 -3.62 0.78 11.11
N MET A 86 -4.85 0.82 10.57
CA MET A 86 -5.24 1.78 9.54
C MET A 86 -5.02 3.23 9.99
N GLU A 87 -5.32 3.52 11.25
CA GLU A 87 -5.21 4.86 11.82
C GLU A 87 -3.79 5.16 12.32
N ASN A 88 -3.08 4.14 12.81
CA ASN A 88 -1.88 4.34 13.61
C ASN A 88 -0.58 3.87 12.95
N ALA A 89 -0.65 3.02 11.93
CA ALA A 89 0.52 2.37 11.33
C ALA A 89 0.48 2.29 9.80
N TRP A 90 -0.64 2.59 9.16
CA TRP A 90 -0.77 2.52 7.71
C TRP A 90 -0.07 3.67 7.00
N ALA A 91 -0.26 4.92 7.45
CA ALA A 91 0.42 6.09 6.89
C ALA A 91 1.39 6.64 7.94
N VAL A 92 2.68 6.35 7.79
CA VAL A 92 3.71 6.68 8.78
C VAL A 92 4.87 7.44 8.13
N PRO A 93 5.61 8.27 8.89
CA PRO A 93 6.82 8.91 8.39
C PRO A 93 7.83 7.87 7.88
N PHE A 94 8.53 8.17 6.78
CA PHE A 94 9.48 7.26 6.15
C PHE A 94 10.49 6.68 7.15
N HIS A 95 11.05 7.50 8.04
CA HIS A 95 12.04 7.05 9.04
C HIS A 95 11.50 6.01 10.06
N GLN A 96 10.18 5.98 10.28
CA GLN A 96 9.52 5.02 11.18
C GLN A 96 9.03 3.77 10.43
N SER A 97 9.00 3.83 9.10
CA SER A 97 8.48 2.76 8.27
C SER A 97 9.49 1.64 8.03
N TRP A 98 9.00 0.48 7.62
CA TRP A 98 9.88 -0.60 7.16
C TRP A 98 10.64 -0.25 5.88
N HIS A 99 10.13 0.69 5.07
CA HIS A 99 10.79 1.14 3.85
C HIS A 99 12.20 1.67 4.15
N LYS A 100 12.42 2.34 5.28
CA LYS A 100 13.75 2.81 5.70
C LYS A 100 14.77 1.67 5.89
N ARG A 101 14.29 0.45 6.21
CA ARG A 101 15.16 -0.73 6.29
C ARG A 101 15.48 -1.29 4.91
N LEU A 102 14.60 -1.10 3.94
CA LEU A 102 14.74 -1.57 2.56
C LEU A 102 15.60 -0.62 1.70
N PHE A 103 15.42 0.68 1.86
CA PHE A 103 16.10 1.75 1.13
C PHE A 103 17.09 2.43 2.07
N LYS A 104 18.39 2.30 1.77
CA LYS A 104 19.48 2.90 2.55
C LYS A 104 19.92 4.22 1.96
#